data_AF-A0A2A4JWY4-F1
#
_entry.id   AF-A0A2A4JWY4-F1
#
_cell.length_a   1.000
_cell.length_b   1.000
_cell.length_c   1.000
_cell.angle_alpha   90.00
_cell.angle_beta   90.00
_cell.angle_gamma   90.00
#
_symmetry.space_group_name_H-M   'P 1'
#
loop_
_entity.id
_entity.type
_entity.pdbx_description
1 polymer ?
#
loop_
_entity_poly.entity_id
_entity_poly.type
_entity_poly.pdbx_seq_one_letter_code
_entity_poly.pdbx_strand_id
1 'polypeptide(L)'
;MEPLKVEDFDDIDAQLTASVEEDKKYWKVNSVKCDAIQTAKTYEEFADRVAAAHLNPLGQCDYKKRCNRKWNQYATDERKPDDEYEYTD
;
A
#
# COMPACT_ATOMS: atom_id res chain seq x y z
N MET A 1 0.25 21.34 22.90
CA MET A 1 -0.56 20.60 21.91
C MET A 1 -1.95 21.18 21.96
N GLU A 2 -2.46 21.65 20.82
CA GLU A 2 -3.89 21.94 20.73
C GLU A 2 -4.69 20.64 20.88
N PRO A 3 -5.87 20.69 21.53
CA PRO A 3 -6.75 19.53 21.62
C PRO A 3 -7.35 19.21 20.25
N LEU A 4 -7.49 17.91 19.95
CA LEU A 4 -8.14 17.42 18.73
C LEU A 4 -9.60 17.88 18.67
N LYS A 5 -10.01 18.36 17.51
CA LYS A 5 -11.37 18.79 17.18
C LYS A 5 -12.16 17.62 16.59
N VAL A 6 -13.49 17.76 16.53
CA VAL A 6 -14.37 16.75 15.92
C VAL A 6 -14.00 16.48 14.45
N GLU A 7 -13.67 17.54 13.70
CA GLU A 7 -13.24 17.47 12.30
C GLU A 7 -11.97 16.61 12.12
N ASP A 8 -11.07 16.60 13.11
CA ASP A 8 -9.85 15.80 13.08
C ASP A 8 -10.15 14.28 13.10
N PHE A 9 -11.26 13.87 13.72
CA PHE A 9 -11.68 12.47 13.77
C PHE A 9 -12.28 12.01 12.44
N ASP A 10 -13.06 12.87 11.78
CA ASP A 10 -13.63 12.56 10.46
C ASP A 10 -12.52 12.32 9.42
N ASP A 11 -11.46 13.14 9.46
CA ASP A 11 -10.29 12.99 8.60
C ASP A 11 -9.50 11.71 8.89
N ILE A 12 -9.35 11.36 10.18
CA ILE A 12 -8.71 10.10 10.60
C ILE A 12 -9.52 8.89 10.11
N ASP A 13 -10.84 8.92 10.25
CA ASP A 13 -11.72 7.82 9.84
C ASP A 13 -11.73 7.65 8.31
N ALA A 14 -11.70 8.75 7.55
CA ALA A 14 -11.54 8.72 6.11
C ALA A 14 -10.19 8.12 5.70
N GLN A 15 -9.10 8.53 6.35
CA GLN A 15 -7.76 7.98 6.12
C GLN A 15 -7.70 6.47 6.43
N LEU A 16 -8.31 6.06 7.54
CA LEU A 16 -8.37 4.67 7.97
C LEU A 16 -9.14 3.82 6.95
N THR A 17 -10.32 4.27 6.54
CA THR A 17 -11.16 3.59 5.57
C THR A 17 -10.43 3.40 4.24
N ALA A 18 -9.80 4.46 3.72
CA ALA A 18 -9.04 4.40 2.49
C ALA A 18 -7.84 3.43 2.59
N SER A 19 -7.17 3.38 3.74
CA SER A 19 -6.04 2.47 3.98
C SER A 19 -6.50 1.01 4.03
N VAL A 20 -7.62 0.73 4.71
CA VAL A 20 -8.22 -0.61 4.78
C VAL A 20 -8.67 -1.11 3.40
N GLU A 21 -9.22 -0.23 2.57
CA GLU A 21 -9.59 -0.58 1.19
C GLU A 21 -8.37 -0.89 0.31
N GLU A 22 -7.29 -0.11 0.45
CA GLU A 22 -6.01 -0.36 -0.23
C GLU A 22 -5.45 -1.74 0.17
N ASP A 23 -5.47 -2.08 1.45
CA ASP A 23 -5.03 -3.38 1.94
C ASP A 23 -5.91 -4.51 1.41
N LYS A 24 -7.25 -4.39 1.47
CA LYS A 24 -8.15 -5.42 0.92
C LYS A 24 -7.87 -5.69 -0.56
N LYS A 25 -7.60 -4.64 -1.34
CA LYS A 25 -7.20 -4.78 -2.75
C LYS A 25 -5.86 -5.51 -2.88
N TYR A 26 -4.87 -5.17 -2.05
CA TYR A 26 -3.58 -5.84 -2.02
C TYR A 26 -3.71 -7.34 -1.70
N TRP A 27 -4.46 -7.70 -0.66
CA TRP A 27 -4.70 -9.08 -0.27
C TRP A 27 -5.37 -9.90 -1.39
N LYS A 28 -6.36 -9.33 -2.08
CA LYS A 28 -7.04 -9.99 -3.19
C LYS A 28 -6.11 -10.23 -4.40
N VAL A 29 -5.23 -9.29 -4.71
CA VAL A 29 -4.26 -9.46 -5.79
C VAL A 29 -3.22 -10.51 -5.41
N ASN A 30 -2.73 -10.47 -4.18
CA ASN A 30 -1.73 -11.43 -3.72
C ASN A 30 -2.27 -12.85 -3.59
N SER A 31 -3.53 -13.03 -3.22
CA SER A 31 -4.11 -14.37 -3.19
C SER A 31 -4.07 -15.01 -4.58
N VAL A 32 -4.46 -14.29 -5.64
CA VAL A 32 -4.38 -14.80 -7.01
C VAL A 32 -2.94 -15.04 -7.45
N LYS A 33 -1.99 -14.18 -7.06
CA LYS A 33 -0.55 -14.41 -7.33
C LYS A 33 -0.06 -15.69 -6.68
N CYS A 34 -0.34 -15.89 -5.39
CA CYS A 34 0.05 -17.10 -4.67
C CYS A 34 -0.60 -18.35 -5.27
N ASP A 35 -1.87 -18.26 -5.66
CA ASP A 35 -2.59 -19.35 -6.33
C ASP A 35 -1.96 -19.68 -7.69
N ALA A 36 -1.61 -18.65 -8.48
CA ALA A 36 -0.95 -18.81 -9.77
C ALA A 36 0.44 -19.44 -9.65
N ILE A 37 1.22 -19.10 -8.60
CA ILE A 37 2.51 -19.75 -8.33
C ILE A 37 2.35 -21.27 -8.16
N GLN A 38 1.28 -21.70 -7.49
CA GLN A 38 1.06 -23.13 -7.18
C GLN A 38 0.39 -23.90 -8.33
N THR A 39 -0.41 -23.22 -9.16
CA THR A 39 -1.34 -23.87 -10.08
C THR A 39 -1.05 -23.65 -11.56
N ALA A 40 -0.23 -22.67 -11.93
CA ALA A 40 0.13 -22.43 -13.33
C ALA A 40 1.14 -23.48 -13.81
N LYS A 41 0.90 -24.03 -15.01
CA LYS A 41 1.77 -25.04 -15.63
C LYS A 41 2.86 -24.40 -16.49
N THR A 42 2.62 -23.19 -16.97
CA THR A 42 3.57 -22.41 -17.77
C THR A 42 3.70 -21.00 -17.23
N TYR A 43 4.83 -20.36 -17.54
CA TYR A 43 5.06 -18.97 -17.15
C TYR A 43 4.05 -18.01 -17.80
N GLU A 44 3.63 -18.25 -19.05
CA GLU A 44 2.60 -17.45 -19.72
C GLU A 44 1.25 -17.53 -19.00
N GLU A 45 0.84 -18.72 -18.57
CA GLU A 45 -0.40 -18.90 -17.79
C GLU A 45 -0.33 -18.20 -16.42
N PHE A 46 0.84 -18.24 -15.78
CA PHE A 46 1.10 -17.47 -14.56
C PHE A 46 0.99 -15.96 -14.83
N ALA A 47 1.66 -15.45 -15.86
CA ALA A 47 1.67 -14.04 -16.21
C ALA A 47 0.27 -13.54 -16.54
N ASP A 48 -0.52 -14.31 -17.29
CA ASP A 48 -1.90 -13.97 -17.63
C ASP A 48 -2.83 -13.97 -16.41
N ARG A 49 -2.69 -14.95 -15.51
CA ARG A 49 -3.48 -14.98 -14.25
C ARG A 49 -3.15 -13.80 -13.34
N VAL A 50 -1.87 -13.50 -13.20
CA VAL A 50 -1.42 -12.36 -12.41
C VAL A 50 -1.87 -11.05 -13.05
N ALA A 51 -1.76 -10.92 -14.37
CA ALA A 51 -2.23 -9.76 -15.12
C ALA A 51 -3.76 -9.59 -15.06
N ALA A 52 -4.54 -10.67 -15.09
CA ALA A 52 -5.99 -10.61 -14.96
C ALA A 52 -6.45 -10.25 -13.53
N ALA A 53 -5.67 -10.64 -12.50
CA ALA A 53 -5.90 -10.20 -11.13
C ALA A 53 -5.67 -8.69 -10.96
N HIS A 54 -4.83 -8.10 -11.82
CA HIS A 54 -4.71 -6.67 -11.99
C HIS A 54 -5.90 -6.14 -12.82
N LEU A 55 -7.07 -5.99 -12.18
CA LEU A 55 -8.20 -5.22 -12.74
C LEU A 55 -7.70 -3.83 -13.20
N ASN A 56 -7.63 -3.66 -14.52
CA ASN A 56 -6.90 -2.66 -15.31
C ASN A 56 -5.42 -2.47 -14.92
N PRO A 57 -4.51 -2.38 -15.93
CA PRO A 57 -3.16 -1.91 -15.66
C PRO A 57 -3.25 -0.55 -14.98
N LEU A 58 -2.50 -0.37 -13.88
CA LEU A 58 -2.35 0.92 -13.22
C LEU A 58 -1.88 1.94 -14.27
N GLY A 59 -2.75 2.87 -14.64
CA GLY A 59 -2.41 3.98 -15.51
C GLY A 59 -1.47 4.95 -14.80
N GLN A 60 -0.92 5.91 -15.55
CA GLN A 60 -0.01 6.92 -14.98
C GLN A 60 -0.65 7.72 -13.82
N CYS A 61 -1.98 7.77 -13.78
CA CYS A 61 -2.81 8.38 -12.74
C CYS A 61 -2.95 7.53 -11.47
N ASP A 62 -2.72 6.21 -11.54
CA ASP A 62 -2.85 5.30 -10.40
C ASP A 62 -1.57 5.20 -9.57
N TYR A 63 -0.43 5.65 -10.13
CA TYR A 63 0.79 5.82 -9.36
C TYR A 63 0.61 7.03 -8.43
N LYS A 64 0.37 6.77 -7.14
CA LYS A 64 0.50 7.80 -6.10
C LYS A 64 1.91 8.39 -6.23
N LYS A 65 2.00 9.68 -6.60
CA LYS A 65 3.26 10.45 -6.54
C LYS A 65 3.89 10.19 -5.16
N ARG A 66 5.22 10.08 -5.08
CA ARG A 66 5.94 9.93 -3.80
C ARG A 66 5.45 11.01 -2.84
N CYS A 67 4.54 10.61 -1.99
CA CYS A 67 3.96 11.41 -0.92
C CYS A 67 4.74 10.96 0.30
N ASN A 68 5.22 11.91 1.09
CA ASN A 68 5.70 11.62 2.44
C ASN A 68 4.51 11.05 3.22
N ARG A 69 4.31 9.72 3.12
CA ARG A 69 3.23 9.00 3.79
C ARG A 69 3.60 8.94 5.26
N LYS A 70 3.20 9.99 5.96
CA LYS A 70 3.07 9.96 7.41
C LYS A 70 1.99 8.94 7.76
N TRP A 71 2.23 8.12 8.78
CA TRP A 71 1.25 7.11 9.25
C TRP A 71 -0.09 7.77 9.58
N ASN A 72 -0.07 8.98 10.16
CA ASN A 72 -1.25 9.82 10.34
C ASN A 72 -0.89 11.30 10.09
N GLN A 73 -1.91 12.14 9.90
CA GLN A 73 -1.72 13.57 9.62
C GLN A 73 -1.01 14.36 10.74
N TYR A 74 -1.02 13.85 11.96
CA TYR A 74 -0.38 14.46 13.14
C TYR A 74 1.02 13.92 13.41
N ALA A 75 1.53 12.96 12.61
CA ALA A 75 2.84 12.41 12.81
C ALA A 75 3.87 13.48 12.43
N THR A 76 4.56 14.01 13.42
CA THR A 76 5.69 14.91 13.22
C THR A 76 6.85 14.10 12.65
N ASP A 77 7.34 14.54 11.49
CA ASP A 77 8.42 13.90 10.75
C ASP A 77 9.75 14.24 11.42
N GLU A 78 9.98 13.73 12.63
CA GLU A 78 11.32 13.74 13.23
C GLU A 78 11.94 12.37 13.04
N ARG A 79 12.09 11.95 11.78
CA ARG A 79 13.01 10.87 11.47
C ARG A 79 14.42 11.45 11.54
N LYS A 80 15.11 11.18 12.65
CA LYS A 80 16.53 11.51 12.76
C LYS A 80 17.31 10.69 11.72
N PRO A 81 18.41 11.23 11.16
CA PRO A 81 19.22 10.55 10.14
C PRO A 81 19.89 9.24 10.60
N ASP A 82 19.61 8.79 11.82
CA ASP A 82 20.33 7.73 12.53
C ASP A 82 19.78 6.31 12.23
N ASP A 83 18.75 6.18 11.38
CA ASP A 83 18.11 4.90 11.02
C ASP A 83 18.85 4.13 9.89
N GLU A 84 19.98 4.61 9.40
CA GLU A 84 20.84 3.86 8.48
C GLU A 84 21.52 2.72 9.25
N TYR A 85 20.95 1.51 9.18
CA TYR A 85 21.66 0.29 9.57
C TYR A 85 22.88 0.12 8.66
N GLU A 86 24.06 0.48 9.15
CA GLU A 86 25.34 0.02 8.59
C GLU A 86 25.37 -1.50 8.63
N TYR A 87 25.30 -2.13 7.46
CA TYR A 87 25.63 -3.54 7.30
C TYR A 87 27.16 -3.67 7.36
N THR A 88 27.69 -4.13 8.49
CA THR A 88 29.09 -4.54 8.57
C THR A 88 29.20 -5.99 8.13
N ASP A 89 30.02 -6.24 7.09
CA ASP A 89 30.39 -7.56 6.55
C ASP A 89 30.97 -8.52 7.61
#